data_AF-A0A6I2XTH4-F1
#
_entry.id   AF-A0A6I2XTH4-F1
#
_cell.length_a   1.000
_cell.length_b   1.000
_cell.length_c   1.000
_cell.angle_alpha   90.00
_cell.angle_beta   90.00
_cell.angle_gamma   90.00
#
_symmetry.space_group_name_H-M   'P 1'
#
loop_
_entity.id
_entity.type
_entity.pdbx_description
1 polymer ?
#
loop_
_entity_poly.entity_id
_entity_poly.type
_entity_poly.pdbx_seq_one_letter_code
_entity_poly.pdbx_strand_id
1 'polypeptide(L)' 'MHRRRASRPCIIGPSRRADRRPRPGSRSTVTNRLDQETSPYLLQHRDNPVDWWPWS' A
#
# COMPACT_ATOMS: atom_id res chain seq x y z
N MET A 1 -21.42 43.07 37.84
CA MET A 1 -21.67 42.00 36.85
C MET A 1 -20.53 41.97 35.84
N HIS A 2 -19.61 41.00 35.87
CA HIS A 2 -18.70 40.76 34.73
C HIS A 2 -18.49 39.26 34.57
N ARG A 3 -19.17 38.70 33.56
CA ARG A 3 -19.22 37.27 33.26
C ARG A 3 -18.04 36.86 32.38
N ARG A 4 -17.38 35.79 32.81
CA ARG A 4 -16.92 34.60 32.05
C ARG A 4 -15.77 34.76 31.03
N ARG A 5 -14.72 33.99 31.35
CA ARG A 5 -13.66 33.44 30.50
C ARG A 5 -14.18 33.03 29.12
N ALA A 6 -13.46 33.40 28.05
CA ALA A 6 -13.59 32.78 26.74
C ALA A 6 -12.34 31.93 26.47
N SER A 7 -12.54 30.60 26.49
CA SER A 7 -11.57 29.58 26.14
C SER A 7 -11.18 29.68 24.65
N ARG A 8 -9.88 29.50 24.38
CA ARG A 8 -9.31 29.44 23.02
C ARG A 8 -10.04 28.39 22.19
N PRO A 9 -10.50 28.68 20.96
CA PRO A 9 -11.02 27.63 20.09
C PRO A 9 -9.86 26.74 19.63
N CYS A 10 -9.99 25.44 19.87
CA CYS A 10 -9.12 24.41 19.32
C CYS A 10 -9.33 24.39 17.79
N ILE A 11 -8.37 24.92 17.05
CA ILE A 11 -8.32 24.88 15.58
C ILE A 11 -7.95 23.45 15.15
N ILE A 12 -8.89 22.51 15.26
CA ILE A 12 -8.83 21.25 14.52
C ILE A 12 -9.34 21.56 13.11
N GLY A 13 -8.45 22.01 12.24
CA GLY A 13 -8.73 22.01 10.81
C GLY A 13 -8.98 20.57 10.34
N PRO A 14 -9.84 20.33 9.34
CA PRO A 14 -9.94 19.01 8.75
C PRO A 14 -8.57 18.70 8.16
N SER A 15 -7.90 17.69 8.73
CA SER A 15 -6.72 17.10 8.15
C SER A 15 -7.12 16.61 6.76
N ARG A 16 -6.86 17.43 5.73
CA ARG A 16 -7.01 17.06 4.33
C ARG A 16 -6.08 15.88 4.15
N ARG A 17 -6.64 14.67 4.25
CA ARG A 17 -5.98 13.43 3.86
C ARG A 17 -5.50 13.68 2.45
N ALA A 18 -4.21 14.01 2.33
CA ALA A 18 -3.55 14.13 1.06
C ALA A 18 -3.88 12.85 0.31
N ASP A 19 -4.58 13.03 -0.80
CA ASP A 19 -5.03 11.99 -1.69
C ASP A 19 -3.76 11.25 -2.16
N ARG A 20 -3.37 10.18 -1.45
CA ARG A 20 -2.24 9.31 -1.82
C ARG A 20 -2.70 8.40 -2.96
N ARG A 21 -3.15 8.99 -4.06
CA ARG A 21 -3.38 8.24 -5.29
C ARG A 21 -2.02 7.74 -5.77
N PRO A 22 -1.79 6.42 -5.84
CA PRO A 22 -0.57 5.92 -6.43
C PRO A 22 -0.51 6.39 -7.89
N ARG A 23 0.63 6.92 -8.30
CA ARG A 23 0.87 7.32 -9.70
C ARG A 23 0.71 6.07 -10.59
N PRO A 24 -0.15 6.07 -11.61
CA PRO A 24 -0.18 4.98 -12.58
C PRO A 24 1.11 5.06 -13.41
N GLY A 25 2.08 4.18 -13.13
CA GLY A 25 3.33 4.19 -13.91
C GLY A 25 4.51 3.38 -13.39
N SER A 26 4.38 2.55 -12.36
CA SER A 26 5.50 1.70 -11.90
C SER A 26 5.02 0.42 -11.22
N ARG A 27 4.23 -0.39 -11.92
CA ARG A 27 4.24 -1.83 -11.64
C ARG A 27 5.21 -2.44 -12.61
N SER A 28 6.49 -2.49 -12.22
CA SER A 28 7.42 -3.42 -12.85
C SER A 28 6.75 -4.78 -12.78
N THR A 29 6.41 -5.36 -13.94
CA THR A 29 5.90 -6.72 -14.03
C THR A 29 7.06 -7.65 -13.69
N VAL A 30 7.34 -7.79 -12.39
CA VAL A 30 8.29 -8.79 -11.90
C VAL A 30 7.59 -10.12 -12.08
N THR A 31 7.76 -10.71 -13.27
CA THR A 31 7.31 -12.08 -13.53
C THR A 31 8.21 -13.00 -12.73
N ASN A 32 7.62 -13.68 -11.75
CA ASN A 32 8.34 -14.63 -10.93
C ASN A 32 8.85 -15.79 -11.81
N ARG A 33 10.04 -16.32 -11.52
CA ARG A 33 10.59 -17.48 -12.25
C ARG A 33 9.68 -18.71 -12.17
N LEU A 34 8.87 -18.78 -11.11
CA LEU A 34 7.86 -19.82 -10.92
C LEU A 34 6.80 -19.91 -12.05
N ASP A 35 6.69 -18.90 -12.90
CA ASP A 35 5.80 -18.93 -14.08
C ASP A 35 6.21 -20.01 -15.11
N GLN A 36 7.47 -20.46 -15.11
CA GLN A 36 7.99 -21.49 -16.02
C GLN A 36 7.94 -22.90 -15.43
N GLU A 37 7.44 -23.05 -14.21
CA GLU A 37 7.36 -24.34 -13.52
C GLU A 37 6.15 -25.15 -13.98
N THR A 38 6.25 -26.47 -13.98
CA THR A 38 5.16 -27.37 -14.40
C THR A 38 4.26 -27.81 -13.24
N SER A 39 4.74 -27.65 -12.00
CA SER A 39 3.98 -28.03 -10.81
C SER A 39 2.79 -27.10 -10.60
N PRO A 40 1.56 -27.63 -10.47
CA PRO A 40 0.37 -26.81 -10.21
C PRO A 40 0.51 -25.91 -8.97
N TYR A 41 1.26 -26.37 -7.96
CA TYR A 41 1.51 -25.63 -6.72
C TYR A 41 2.43 -24.42 -6.94
N LEU A 42 3.46 -24.55 -7.76
CA LEU A 42 4.42 -23.47 -8.02
C LEU A 42 3.80 -22.37 -8.88
N LEU A 43 2.99 -22.75 -9.87
CA LEU A 43 2.26 -21.82 -10.72
C LEU A 43 1.25 -20.96 -9.95
N GLN A 44 0.71 -21.45 -8.83
CA GLN A 44 -0.16 -20.66 -7.96
C GLN A 44 0.56 -19.42 -7.38
N HIS A 45 1.88 -19.42 -7.36
CA HIS A 45 2.71 -18.35 -6.79
C HIS A 45 3.41 -17.48 -7.84
N ARG A 46 3.13 -17.65 -9.14
CA ARG A 46 3.75 -16.89 -10.23
C ARG A 46 3.53 -15.36 -10.16
N ASP A 47 2.44 -14.93 -9.54
CA ASP A 47 2.06 -13.52 -9.41
C ASP A 47 2.53 -12.91 -8.07
N ASN A 48 3.31 -13.66 -7.28
CA ASN A 48 3.85 -13.16 -6.03
C ASN A 48 4.96 -12.12 -6.32
N PRO A 49 4.89 -10.89 -5.76
CA PRO A 49 5.93 -9.88 -5.94
C PRO A 49 7.29 -10.24 -5.32
N VAL A 50 7.35 -11.34 -4.58
CA VAL A 50 8.58 -11.90 -4.01
C VAL A 50 9.21 -12.86 -5.01
N ASP A 51 10.43 -12.60 -5.46
CA ASP A 51 11.19 -13.51 -6.33
C ASP A 51 11.61 -14.78 -5.58
N TRP A 52 10.85 -15.86 -5.75
CA TRP A 52 11.13 -17.15 -5.11
C TRP A 52 12.16 -17.95 -5.91
N TRP A 53 12.93 -18.78 -5.20
CA TRP A 53 13.79 -19.79 -5.79
C TRP A 53 13.21 -21.18 -5.54
N PRO A 54 13.10 -22.03 -6.56
CA PRO A 54 12.76 -23.43 -6.35
C PRO A 54 13.88 -24.08 -5.52
N TRP A 55 13.49 -24.98 -4.62
CA TRP A 55 14.43 -25.74 -3.83
C TRP A 55 14.89 -26.88 -4.73
N SER A 56 16.11 -26.77 -5.28
CA SER A 56 16.76 -27.81 -6.09
C SER A 56 16.89 -29.13 -5.34
#